data_AF-A0A2N0XNP5-F1
#
_entry.id   AF-A0A2N0XNP5-F1
#
_cell.length_a   1.000
_cell.length_b   1.000
_cell.length_c   1.000
_cell.angle_alpha   90.00
_cell.angle_beta   90.00
_cell.angle_gamma   90.00
#
_symmetry.space_group_name_H-M   'P 1'
#
loop_
_entity.id
_entity.type
_entity.pdbx_description
1 polymer ?
#
loop_
_entity_poly.entity_id
_entity_poly.type
_entity_poly.pdbx_seq_one_letter_code
_entity_poly.pdbx_strand_id
1 'polypeptide(L)'
;MSNNSWNDFGVLKSVSKDEKFVWVSNEEGCQLKMSIVSYKESAERVYSKAQELVGKSVRVRSSQDISDLRDLVWFNSIDNGSYLSSTH
;
A
#
# COMPACT_ATOMS: atom_id res chain seq x y z
N MET A 1 5.42 -2.43 -22.16
CA MET A 1 4.35 -1.56 -21.64
C MET A 1 4.13 -1.96 -20.19
N SER A 2 4.61 -1.17 -19.24
CA SER A 2 4.51 -1.51 -17.81
C SER A 2 3.11 -1.14 -17.33
N ASN A 3 2.22 -2.11 -17.23
CA ASN A 3 0.88 -1.92 -16.68
C ASN A 3 0.98 -1.83 -15.16
N ASN A 4 0.87 -0.62 -14.62
CA ASN A 4 0.76 -0.42 -13.18
C ASN A 4 -0.63 -0.90 -12.71
N SER A 5 -0.70 -2.15 -12.25
CA SER A 5 -1.94 -2.80 -11.81
C SER A 5 -2.22 -2.57 -10.32
N TRP A 6 -3.50 -2.46 -9.98
CA TRP A 6 -3.95 -2.53 -8.59
C TRP A 6 -4.03 -4.01 -8.20
N ASN A 7 -3.33 -4.35 -7.13
CA ASN A 7 -3.31 -5.68 -6.57
C ASN A 7 -3.99 -5.64 -5.21
N ASP A 8 -4.75 -6.69 -4.91
CA ASP A 8 -5.33 -6.83 -3.59
C ASP A 8 -4.21 -7.13 -2.58
N PHE A 9 -4.14 -6.35 -1.52
CA PHE A 9 -3.16 -6.52 -0.45
C PHE A 9 -3.79 -7.17 0.78
N GLY A 10 -5.09 -7.44 0.77
CA GLY A 10 -5.81 -7.94 1.93
C GLY A 10 -5.95 -6.91 3.04
N VAL A 11 -6.11 -7.40 4.27
CA VAL A 11 -6.35 -6.56 5.45
C VAL A 11 -5.03 -5.99 5.97
N LEU A 12 -4.94 -4.67 6.01
CA LEU A 12 -3.77 -3.98 6.53
C LEU A 12 -3.66 -4.19 8.03
N LYS A 13 -2.60 -4.84 8.49
CA LYS A 13 -2.38 -5.17 9.91
C LYS A 13 -1.61 -4.07 10.63
N SER A 14 -0.55 -3.57 10.00
CA SER A 14 0.33 -2.58 10.62
C SER A 14 1.04 -1.72 9.58
N VAL A 15 1.36 -0.50 10.01
CA VAL A 15 2.05 0.51 9.23
C VAL A 15 3.21 1.04 10.05
N SER A 16 4.36 1.22 9.44
CA SER A 16 5.55 1.80 10.05
C SER A 16 6.26 2.71 9.05
N LYS A 17 6.93 3.75 9.52
CA LYS A 17 7.78 4.59 8.67
C LYS A 17 9.11 4.87 9.35
N ASP A 18 10.13 4.96 8.53
CA ASP A 18 11.46 5.45 8.84
C ASP A 18 11.72 6.73 8.03
N GLU A 19 12.93 7.29 8.15
CA GLU A 19 13.33 8.49 7.40
C GLU A 19 13.40 8.25 5.88
N LYS A 20 13.58 7.00 5.45
CA LYS A 20 13.81 6.63 4.05
C LYS A 20 12.67 5.85 3.44
N PHE A 21 11.93 5.08 4.25
CA PHE A 21 10.95 4.12 3.76
C PHE A 21 9.67 4.09 4.60
N VAL A 22 8.55 3.83 3.95
CA VAL A 22 7.29 3.47 4.58
C VAL A 22 7.06 1.98 4.38
N TRP A 23 6.74 1.28 5.45
CA TRP A 23 6.50 -0.15 5.52
C TRP A 23 5.06 -0.44 5.88
N VAL A 24 4.42 -1.35 5.16
CA VAL A 24 3.06 -1.80 5.43
C VAL A 24 3.01 -3.31 5.45
N SER A 25 2.28 -3.88 6.40
CA SER A 25 2.18 -5.33 6.59
C SER A 25 0.71 -5.72 6.64
N ASN A 26 0.33 -6.80 5.97
CA ASN A 26 -1.03 -7.34 6.04
C ASN A 26 -1.15 -8.49 7.06
N GLU A 27 -2.36 -9.00 7.26
CA GLU A 27 -2.60 -10.13 8.15
C GLU A 27 -2.03 -11.46 7.65
N GLU A 28 -1.86 -11.59 6.34
CA GLU A 28 -1.28 -12.79 5.70
C GLU A 28 0.24 -12.87 5.83
N GLY A 29 0.89 -11.85 6.43
CA GLY A 29 2.34 -11.79 6.61
C GLY A 29 3.09 -11.21 5.41
N CYS A 30 2.38 -10.67 4.42
CA CYS A 30 2.97 -9.94 3.30
C CYS A 30 3.38 -8.54 3.75
N GLN A 31 4.53 -8.07 3.25
CA GLN A 31 5.08 -6.79 3.63
C GLN A 31 5.52 -6.00 2.39
N LEU A 32 5.16 -4.73 2.32
CA LEU A 32 5.51 -3.83 1.22
C LEU A 32 6.26 -2.63 1.74
N LYS A 33 7.13 -2.08 0.88
CA LYS A 33 7.86 -0.85 1.17
C LYS A 33 7.71 0.20 0.08
N MET A 34 7.79 1.46 0.47
CA MET A 34 7.78 2.62 -0.42
C MET A 34 8.94 3.56 -0.06
N SER A 35 9.61 4.11 -1.07
CA SER A 35 10.71 5.06 -0.88
C SER A 35 10.15 6.45 -0.63
N ILE A 36 10.40 7.00 0.57
CA ILE A 36 10.09 8.41 0.87
C ILE A 36 10.94 9.33 0.01
N VAL A 37 12.21 8.96 -0.25
CA VAL A 37 13.11 9.79 -1.04
C VAL A 37 12.61 9.96 -2.48
N SER A 38 12.04 8.90 -3.07
CA SER A 38 11.50 8.92 -4.44
C SER A 38 10.12 9.57 -4.52
N TYR A 39 9.31 9.47 -3.47
CA TYR A 39 7.89 9.84 -3.51
C TYR A 39 7.47 10.95 -2.55
N LYS A 40 8.40 11.53 -1.76
CA LYS A 40 8.26 12.64 -0.79
C LYS A 40 6.84 12.86 -0.27
N GLU A 41 6.12 13.83 -0.82
CA GLU A 41 4.76 14.21 -0.38
C GLU A 41 3.73 13.08 -0.56
N SER A 42 3.88 12.28 -1.61
CA SER A 42 3.05 11.09 -1.82
C SER A 42 3.32 10.05 -0.74
N ALA A 43 4.56 9.96 -0.25
CA ALA A 43 4.90 8.99 0.78
C ALA A 43 4.26 9.32 2.14
N GLU A 44 4.25 10.60 2.51
CA GLU A 44 3.57 11.04 3.73
C GLU A 44 2.05 10.84 3.64
N ARG A 45 1.45 11.18 2.49
CA ARG A 45 0.02 10.93 2.24
C ARG A 45 -0.34 9.46 2.30
N VAL A 46 0.47 8.60 1.67
CA VAL A 46 0.28 7.15 1.70
C VAL A 46 0.42 6.62 3.12
N TYR A 47 1.39 7.10 3.90
CA TYR A 47 1.54 6.72 5.31
C TYR A 47 0.32 7.10 6.15
N SER A 48 -0.10 8.38 6.10
CA SER A 48 -1.29 8.84 6.84
C SER A 48 -2.53 8.06 6.45
N LYS A 49 -2.75 7.86 5.14
CA LYS A 49 -3.88 7.08 4.64
C LYS A 49 -3.80 5.61 5.07
N ALA A 50 -2.61 5.01 5.03
CA ALA A 50 -2.41 3.64 5.49
C ALA A 50 -2.72 3.52 6.99
N GLN A 51 -2.34 4.50 7.82
CA GLN A 51 -2.70 4.50 9.25
C GLN A 51 -4.22 4.48 9.47
N GLU A 52 -4.99 5.23 8.67
CA GLU A 52 -6.47 5.25 8.75
C GLU A 52 -7.14 3.98 8.20
N LEU A 53 -6.37 3.18 7.45
CA LEU A 53 -6.81 1.94 6.83
C LEU A 53 -6.34 0.70 7.60
N VAL A 54 -5.60 0.85 8.70
CA VAL A 54 -5.24 -0.28 9.56
C VAL A 54 -6.53 -0.97 10.06
N GLY A 55 -6.58 -2.29 9.89
CA GLY A 55 -7.76 -3.12 10.16
C GLY A 55 -8.77 -3.20 9.01
N LYS A 56 -8.50 -2.58 7.85
CA LYS A 56 -9.38 -2.61 6.67
C LYS A 56 -8.69 -3.31 5.50
N SER A 57 -9.52 -3.85 4.61
CA SER A 57 -9.08 -4.41 3.33
C SER A 57 -8.57 -3.29 2.43
N VAL A 58 -7.35 -3.42 1.92
CA VAL A 58 -6.73 -2.42 1.06
C VAL A 58 -6.17 -3.05 -0.20
N ARG A 59 -6.07 -2.22 -1.24
CA ARG A 59 -5.41 -2.53 -2.49
C ARG A 59 -4.21 -1.63 -2.64
N VAL A 60 -3.17 -2.15 -3.25
CA VAL A 60 -1.93 -1.43 -3.51
C VAL A 60 -1.66 -1.39 -5.00
N ARG A 61 -1.04 -0.32 -5.46
CA ARG A 61 -0.60 -0.20 -6.84
C ARG A 61 0.90 -0.41 -6.92
N SER A 62 1.32 -1.40 -7.69
CA SER A 62 2.73 -1.64 -8.00
C SER A 62 2.95 -1.72 -9.52
N SER A 63 4.16 -1.37 -9.96
CA SER A 63 4.59 -1.58 -11.34
C SER A 63 5.05 -3.01 -11.61
N GLN A 64 5.14 -3.85 -10.58
CA GLN A 64 5.47 -5.26 -10.69
C GLN A 64 4.19 -6.09 -10.51
N ASP A 65 4.03 -7.10 -11.35
CA ASP A 65 2.98 -8.10 -11.19
C ASP A 65 3.25 -8.83 -9.87
N ILE A 66 2.34 -8.69 -8.90
CA ILE A 66 2.52 -9.21 -7.54
C ILE A 66 2.03 -10.65 -7.47
N SER A 67 2.33 -11.44 -8.51
CA SER A 67 1.94 -12.86 -8.58
C SER A 67 2.63 -13.69 -7.49
N ASP A 68 3.72 -13.18 -6.91
CA ASP A 68 4.43 -13.75 -5.78
C ASP A 68 4.57 -12.69 -4.67
N LEU A 69 3.61 -12.67 -3.72
CA LEU A 69 3.55 -11.75 -2.57
C LEU A 69 4.65 -11.98 -1.52
N ARG A 70 5.64 -12.83 -1.81
CA ARG A 70 6.66 -13.29 -0.84
C ARG A 70 7.89 -12.39 -0.79
N ASP A 71 8.07 -11.50 -1.78
CA ASP A 71 9.17 -10.54 -1.84
C ASP A 71 8.75 -9.15 -1.40
N LEU A 72 9.68 -8.34 -0.86
CA LEU A 72 9.42 -6.95 -0.52
C LEU A 72 9.12 -6.14 -1.80
N VAL A 73 7.84 -6.03 -2.16
CA VAL A 73 7.44 -5.31 -3.37
C VAL A 73 7.32 -3.81 -3.10
N TRP A 74 7.80 -3.03 -4.07
CA TRP A 74 7.66 -1.57 -4.09
C TRP A 74 6.26 -1.18 -4.51
N PHE A 75 5.56 -0.41 -3.69
CA PHE A 75 4.24 0.12 -4.03
C PHE A 75 4.25 1.64 -4.13
N ASN A 76 3.38 2.18 -4.97
CA ASN A 76 3.28 3.62 -5.26
C ASN A 76 2.04 4.25 -4.61
N SER A 77 0.98 3.47 -4.39
CA SER A 77 -0.30 4.00 -3.92
C SER A 77 -1.05 2.93 -3.14
N ILE A 78 -1.82 3.37 -2.14
CA ILE A 78 -2.71 2.54 -1.32
C ILE A 78 -4.12 3.09 -1.37
N ASP A 79 -5.09 2.20 -1.44
CA ASP A 79 -6.50 2.55 -1.43
C ASP A 79 -7.35 1.48 -0.74
N ASN A 80 -8.51 1.86 -0.22
CA ASN A 80 -9.45 0.95 0.45
C ASN A 80 -10.26 0.08 -0.54
N GLY A 81 -9.99 0.14 -1.85
CA GLY A 81 -10.78 -0.60 -2.87
C GLY A 81 -12.28 -0.26 -2.86
N SER A 82 -12.69 0.71 -2.05
CA SER A 82 -14.05 1.09 -1.75
C SER A 82 -14.43 2.17 -2.73
N TYR A 83 -14.58 1.80 -3.99
CA TYR A 83 -15.43 2.59 -4.87
C TYR A 83 -16.88 2.29 -4.46
N LEU A 84 -17.56 3.33 -3.96
CA LEU A 84 -18.98 3.40 -3.55
C LEU A 84 -19.23 2.86 -2.12
N SER A 85 -19.61 3.69 -1.15
CA SER A 85 -20.94 4.32 -1.14
C SER A 85 -20.95 5.59 -0.28
N SER A 86 -20.80 6.75 -0.91
CA SER A 86 -21.35 7.99 -0.35
C SER A 86 -22.77 8.12 -0.86
N THR A 87 -23.72 7.52 -0.15
CA THR A 87 -25.11 7.97 -0.18
C THR A 87 -25.26 8.97 0.96
N HIS A 88 -25.32 10.26 0.61
CA HIS A 88 -25.88 11.31 1.47
C HIS A 88 -27.27 11.63 0.93
#